data_AF-A0A2M7N1V2-F1
#
_entry.id   AF-A0A2M7N1V2-F1
#
_cell.length_a   1.000
_cell.length_b   1.000
_cell.length_c   1.000
_cell.angle_alpha   90.00
_cell.angle_beta   90.00
_cell.angle_gamma   90.00
#
_symmetry.space_group_name_H-M   'P 1'
#
loop_
_entity.id
_entity.type
_entity.pdbx_description
1 polymer ?
#
loop_
_entity_poly.entity_id
_entity_poly.type
_entity_poly.pdbx_seq_one_letter_code
_entity_poly.pdbx_strand_id
1 'polypeptide(L)'
;MTYIEYKKASLRHLDTCLFLCEFFDEIVEQEEKEHILKNIYYLSGYIFECIFSYAIFNVIGYDKTKSVYQLDNDKRCGLTFSNNFKTHNLDWKIEFLKKNGGSNVSKIPILDGKTKEFLLKKWKSEYRYYIDIELSKNEIYKFVSLAKDTTEKVRLFITKD
;
A
#
# COMPACT_ATOMS: atom_id res chain seq x y z
N MET A 1 3.36 17.63 2.90
CA MET A 1 2.46 16.48 2.88
C MET A 1 2.11 16.12 4.32
N THR A 2 0.84 15.87 4.67
CA THR A 2 0.43 15.30 5.99
C THR A 2 0.18 13.81 5.86
N TYR A 3 0.18 13.07 6.97
CA TYR A 3 -0.01 11.62 6.86
C TYR A 3 -1.44 11.23 6.45
N ILE A 4 -2.43 12.11 6.64
CA ILE A 4 -3.79 11.93 6.11
C ILE A 4 -3.78 11.84 4.57
N GLU A 5 -2.82 12.49 3.91
CA GLU A 5 -2.70 12.44 2.46
C GLU A 5 -2.26 11.06 1.96
N TYR A 6 -1.57 10.26 2.77
CA TYR A 6 -1.33 8.84 2.45
C TYR A 6 -2.63 8.05 2.40
N LYS A 7 -3.54 8.23 3.37
CA LYS A 7 -4.88 7.61 3.32
C LYS A 7 -5.61 8.01 2.04
N LYS A 8 -5.67 9.31 1.76
CA LYS A 8 -6.32 9.81 0.54
C LYS A 8 -5.68 9.25 -0.74
N ALA A 9 -4.36 9.15 -0.79
CA ALA A 9 -3.65 8.56 -1.93
C ALA A 9 -3.98 7.07 -2.10
N SER A 10 -3.96 6.29 -1.02
CA SER A 10 -4.32 4.86 -1.07
C SER A 10 -5.74 4.64 -1.61
N LEU A 11 -6.70 5.46 -1.19
CA LEU A 11 -8.08 5.37 -1.66
C LEU A 11 -8.19 5.75 -3.14
N ARG A 12 -7.53 6.84 -3.57
CA ARG A 12 -7.53 7.21 -5.00
C ARG A 12 -6.92 6.13 -5.88
N HIS A 13 -5.81 5.53 -5.47
CA HIS A 13 -5.19 4.43 -6.22
C HIS A 13 -6.11 3.21 -6.27
N LEU A 14 -6.78 2.88 -5.17
CA LEU A 14 -7.76 1.80 -5.12
C LEU A 14 -8.93 2.06 -6.07
N ASP A 15 -9.53 3.24 -6.03
CA ASP A 15 -10.64 3.62 -6.90
C ASP A 15 -10.22 3.54 -8.38
N THR A 16 -9.02 4.01 -8.72
CA THR A 16 -8.46 3.86 -10.07
C THR A 16 -8.28 2.39 -10.46
N CYS A 17 -7.72 1.54 -9.59
CA CYS A 17 -7.57 0.12 -9.88
C CYS A 17 -8.92 -0.58 -10.09
N LEU A 18 -9.92 -0.27 -9.26
CA LEU A 18 -11.27 -0.84 -9.38
C LEU A 18 -11.90 -0.45 -10.71
N PHE A 19 -11.83 0.83 -11.09
CA PHE A 19 -12.31 1.32 -12.38
C PHE A 19 -11.60 0.62 -13.56
N LEU A 20 -10.28 0.50 -13.51
CA LEU A 20 -9.51 -0.18 -14.57
C LEU A 20 -9.81 -1.68 -14.65
N CYS A 21 -10.11 -2.32 -13.51
CA CYS A 21 -10.57 -3.72 -13.50
C CYS A 21 -11.96 -3.85 -14.15
N GLU A 22 -12.89 -2.95 -13.87
CA GLU A 22 -14.23 -2.98 -14.47
C GLU A 22 -14.19 -2.79 -15.98
N PHE A 23 -13.39 -1.84 -16.47
CA PHE A 23 -13.28 -1.52 -17.89
C PHE A 23 -12.38 -2.48 -18.69
N PHE A 24 -11.63 -3.35 -18.01
CA PHE A 24 -10.56 -4.14 -18.64
C PHE A 24 -11.03 -5.00 -19.82
N ASP A 25 -12.24 -5.57 -19.72
CA ASP A 25 -12.78 -6.46 -20.74
C ASP A 25 -13.30 -5.71 -21.98
N GLU A 26 -13.47 -4.38 -21.87
CA GLU A 26 -13.86 -3.51 -22.99
C GLU A 26 -12.66 -3.13 -23.88
N ILE A 27 -11.44 -3.33 -23.39
CA ILE A 27 -10.21 -3.09 -24.15
C ILE A 27 -10.12 -4.15 -25.27
N VAL A 28 -9.88 -3.70 -26.50
CA VAL A 28 -9.73 -4.61 -27.66
C VAL A 28 -8.25 -4.97 -27.87
N GLU A 29 -7.37 -3.98 -27.78
CA GLU A 29 -5.95 -4.14 -28.08
C GLU A 29 -5.21 -4.91 -26.97
N GLN A 30 -4.54 -6.00 -27.35
CA GLN A 30 -3.85 -6.88 -26.40
C GLN A 30 -2.65 -6.17 -25.73
N GLU A 31 -1.92 -5.34 -26.47
CA GLU A 31 -0.81 -4.54 -25.92
C GLU A 31 -1.32 -3.57 -24.85
N GLU A 32 -2.48 -2.94 -25.09
CA GLU A 32 -3.12 -2.05 -24.13
C GLU A 32 -3.57 -2.81 -22.88
N LYS A 33 -4.13 -4.03 -23.02
CA LYS A 33 -4.46 -4.89 -21.88
C LYS A 33 -3.24 -5.19 -21.02
N GLU A 34 -2.13 -5.56 -21.63
CA GLU A 34 -0.89 -5.85 -20.90
C GLU A 34 -0.37 -4.60 -20.19
N HIS A 35 -0.42 -3.44 -20.85
CA HIS A 35 -0.04 -2.17 -20.25
C HIS A 35 -0.93 -1.82 -19.05
N ILE A 36 -2.25 -1.98 -19.17
CA ILE A 36 -3.19 -1.73 -18.08
C ILE A 36 -2.99 -2.70 -16.92
N LEU A 37 -2.75 -4.00 -17.17
CA LEU A 37 -2.44 -4.96 -16.08
C LEU A 37 -1.18 -4.55 -15.31
N LYS A 38 -0.13 -4.11 -16.02
CA LYS A 38 1.11 -3.62 -15.40
C LYS A 38 0.84 -2.37 -14.55
N ASN A 39 0.01 -1.45 -15.03
CA ASN A 39 -0.40 -0.27 -14.28
C ASN A 39 -1.22 -0.61 -13.03
N ILE A 40 -2.21 -1.51 -13.14
CA ILE A 40 -3.00 -1.97 -11.99
C ILE A 40 -2.10 -2.61 -10.94
N TYR A 41 -1.19 -3.50 -11.35
CA TYR A 41 -0.21 -4.12 -10.45
C TYR A 41 0.65 -3.09 -9.73
N TYR A 42 1.20 -2.14 -10.49
CA TYR A 42 2.05 -1.07 -9.96
C TYR A 42 1.31 -0.23 -8.92
N LEU A 43 0.11 0.25 -9.27
CA LEU A 43 -0.74 1.05 -8.39
C LEU A 43 -1.18 0.27 -7.15
N SER A 44 -1.45 -1.03 -7.29
CA SER A 44 -1.84 -1.88 -6.16
C SER A 44 -0.77 -1.93 -5.07
N GLY A 45 0.52 -1.97 -5.42
CA GLY A 45 1.58 -1.87 -4.41
C GLY A 45 1.64 -0.50 -3.72
N TYR A 46 1.36 0.60 -4.44
CA TYR A 46 1.23 1.92 -3.84
C TYR A 46 0.03 2.05 -2.88
N ILE A 47 -1.05 1.28 -3.09
CA ILE A 47 -2.15 1.20 -2.12
C ILE A 47 -1.61 0.70 -0.79
N PHE A 48 -0.92 -0.45 -0.78
CA PHE A 48 -0.31 -1.02 0.42
C PHE A 48 0.68 -0.07 1.07
N GLU A 49 1.60 0.50 0.29
CA GLU A 49 2.59 1.43 0.82
C GLU A 49 1.96 2.65 1.49
N CYS A 50 0.99 3.27 0.82
CA CYS A 50 0.33 4.45 1.33
C CYS A 50 -0.48 4.12 2.59
N ILE A 51 -1.29 3.05 2.57
CA ILE A 51 -2.13 2.73 3.71
C ILE A 51 -1.32 2.26 4.93
N PHE A 52 -0.21 1.55 4.72
CA PHE A 52 0.69 1.19 5.81
C PHE A 52 1.45 2.40 6.34
N SER A 53 1.88 3.33 5.49
CA SER A 53 2.47 4.59 5.96
C SER A 53 1.48 5.37 6.85
N TYR A 54 0.23 5.49 6.40
CA TYR A 54 -0.86 6.09 7.20
C TYR A 54 -1.05 5.37 8.55
N ALA A 55 -1.07 4.04 8.56
CA ALA A 55 -1.17 3.24 9.78
C ALA A 55 0.01 3.47 10.73
N ILE A 56 1.24 3.51 10.24
CA ILE A 56 2.44 3.72 11.06
C ILE A 56 2.37 5.08 11.76
N PHE A 57 1.98 6.14 11.04
CA PHE A 57 1.83 7.46 11.64
C PHE A 57 0.76 7.51 12.74
N ASN A 58 -0.33 6.74 12.61
CA ASN A 58 -1.32 6.58 13.67
C ASN A 58 -0.74 5.82 14.87
N VAL A 59 -0.02 4.72 14.64
CA VAL A 59 0.60 3.90 15.69
C VAL A 59 1.59 4.70 16.53
N ILE A 60 2.41 5.54 15.91
CA ILE A 60 3.38 6.38 16.63
C ILE A 60 2.76 7.66 17.23
N GLY A 61 1.45 7.87 17.07
CA GLY A 61 0.75 9.05 17.57
C GLY A 61 1.26 10.37 16.97
N TYR A 62 1.61 10.36 15.69
CA TYR A 62 2.09 11.58 15.02
C TYR A 62 0.96 12.59 14.84
N ASP A 63 1.31 13.87 14.90
CA ASP A 63 0.35 14.96 14.77
C ASP A 63 -0.18 15.07 13.33
N LYS A 64 -1.49 14.95 13.17
CA LYS A 64 -2.19 14.99 11.87
C LYS A 64 -2.10 16.31 11.14
N THR A 65 -1.81 17.41 11.85
CA THR A 65 -1.65 18.72 11.23
C THR A 65 -0.23 19.00 10.79
N LYS A 66 0.75 18.17 11.21
CA LYS A 66 2.16 18.35 10.87
C LYS A 66 2.51 17.70 9.55
N SER A 67 3.50 18.30 8.91
CA SER A 67 4.07 17.75 7.68
C SER A 67 4.89 16.51 8.00
N VAL A 68 4.73 15.42 7.26
CA VAL A 68 5.50 14.18 7.46
C VAL A 68 7.01 14.40 7.33
N TYR A 69 7.45 15.41 6.57
CA TYR A 69 8.87 15.79 6.46
C TYR A 69 9.44 16.32 7.78
N GLN A 70 8.60 16.79 8.70
CA GLN A 70 9.04 17.23 10.03
C GLN A 70 9.33 16.05 10.96
N LEU A 71 9.02 14.81 10.57
CA LEU A 71 9.37 13.61 11.34
C LEU A 71 10.88 13.48 11.55
N ASP A 72 11.72 13.94 10.60
CA ASP A 72 13.19 13.93 10.75
C ASP A 72 13.68 14.72 11.98
N ASN A 73 12.88 15.67 12.47
CA ASN A 73 13.17 16.46 13.66
C ASN A 73 12.54 15.88 14.95
N ASP A 74 11.71 14.84 14.84
CA ASP A 74 11.00 14.24 15.97
C ASP A 74 11.73 13.00 16.51
N LYS A 75 12.54 13.19 17.55
CA LYS A 75 13.34 12.12 18.14
C LYS A 75 12.55 11.13 19.01
N ARG A 76 11.25 11.37 19.26
CA ARG A 76 10.48 10.61 20.26
C ARG A 76 10.22 9.16 19.86
N CYS A 77 10.05 8.89 18.56
CA CYS A 77 9.68 7.57 18.06
C CYS A 77 10.86 6.82 17.40
N GLY A 78 12.03 7.45 17.25
CA GLY A 78 13.20 6.86 16.61
C GLY A 78 13.03 6.61 15.10
N LEU A 79 12.00 7.18 14.47
CA LEU A 79 11.76 7.09 13.03
C LEU A 79 12.08 8.43 12.36
N THR A 80 12.51 8.38 11.10
CA THR A 80 12.70 9.56 10.26
C THR A 80 11.97 9.37 8.93
N PHE A 81 11.45 10.44 8.36
CA PHE A 81 10.86 10.40 7.02
C PHE A 81 11.88 9.90 6.00
N SER A 82 13.10 10.45 6.05
CA SER A 82 14.15 10.18 5.08
C SER A 82 14.59 8.71 5.03
N ASN A 83 14.66 8.03 6.18
CA ASN A 83 15.15 6.64 6.23
C ASN A 83 14.01 5.61 6.17
N ASN A 84 12.82 5.95 6.67
CA ASN A 84 11.76 4.97 6.86
C ASN A 84 10.62 5.07 5.84
N PHE A 85 10.32 6.28 5.34
CA PHE A 85 9.15 6.52 4.49
C PHE A 85 9.53 6.82 3.04
N LYS A 86 10.65 7.51 2.81
CA LYS A 86 11.13 7.85 1.45
C LYS A 86 11.68 6.64 0.67
N THR A 87 12.07 5.57 1.35
CA THR A 87 12.81 4.44 0.77
C THR A 87 11.94 3.42 0.02
N HIS A 88 10.61 3.59 -0.02
CA HIS A 88 9.68 2.62 -0.60
C HIS A 88 9.79 1.18 -0.06
N ASN A 89 10.46 0.98 1.07
CA ASN A 89 10.66 -0.34 1.67
C ASN A 89 9.36 -0.84 2.31
N LEU A 90 8.61 -1.66 1.59
CA LEU A 90 7.31 -2.18 2.02
C LEU A 90 7.44 -3.26 3.10
N ASP A 91 8.45 -4.11 3.02
CA ASP A 91 8.72 -5.15 4.00
C ASP A 91 8.96 -4.55 5.40
N TRP A 92 9.75 -3.48 5.47
CA TRP A 92 9.97 -2.77 6.72
C TRP A 92 8.67 -2.24 7.31
N LYS A 93 7.76 -1.69 6.49
CA LYS A 93 6.46 -1.17 6.94
C LYS A 93 5.58 -2.29 7.51
N ILE A 94 5.54 -3.43 6.83
CA ILE A 94 4.79 -4.63 7.26
C ILE A 94 5.31 -5.12 8.61
N GLU A 95 6.62 -5.30 8.74
CA GLU A 95 7.23 -5.81 9.98
C GLU A 95 7.09 -4.80 11.14
N PHE A 96 7.20 -3.50 10.85
CA PHE A 96 6.91 -2.47 11.85
C PHE A 96 5.48 -2.58 12.37
N LEU A 97 4.49 -2.71 11.48
CA LEU A 97 3.08 -2.80 11.89
C LEU A 97 2.75 -4.09 12.62
N LYS A 98 3.32 -5.23 12.20
CA LYS A 98 3.20 -6.50 12.95
C LYS A 98 3.69 -6.38 14.38
N LYS A 99 4.81 -5.67 14.57
CA LYS A 99 5.42 -5.50 15.89
C LYS A 99 4.70 -4.46 16.76
N ASN A 100 4.20 -3.38 16.16
CA ASN A 100 3.77 -2.19 16.92
C ASN A 100 2.27 -1.86 16.79
N GLY A 101 1.53 -2.46 15.85
CA GLY A 101 0.14 -2.08 15.58
C GLY A 101 -0.91 -2.62 16.56
N GLY A 102 -0.49 -3.37 17.59
CA GLY A 102 -1.36 -3.92 18.62
C GLY A 102 -2.08 -5.22 18.24
N SER A 103 -3.00 -5.66 19.10
CA SER A 103 -3.63 -6.99 19.01
C SER A 103 -4.49 -7.20 17.77
N ASN A 104 -5.09 -6.14 17.23
CA ASN A 104 -5.97 -6.23 16.06
C ASN A 104 -5.21 -6.35 14.71
N VAL A 105 -3.88 -6.22 14.70
CA VAL A 105 -3.08 -6.36 13.46
C VAL A 105 -3.27 -7.72 12.81
N SER A 106 -3.48 -8.76 13.62
CA SER A 106 -3.78 -10.12 13.16
C SER A 106 -5.06 -10.24 12.32
N LYS A 107 -5.95 -9.24 12.35
CA LYS A 107 -7.16 -9.19 11.55
C LYS A 107 -6.94 -8.60 10.16
N ILE A 108 -5.82 -7.89 9.95
CA ILE A 108 -5.49 -7.21 8.69
C ILE A 108 -4.72 -8.20 7.81
N PRO A 109 -5.13 -8.42 6.53
CA PRO A 109 -4.40 -9.29 5.63
C PRO A 109 -2.97 -8.76 5.44
N ILE A 110 -2.05 -9.63 5.03
CA ILE A 110 -0.60 -9.37 4.97
C ILE A 110 0.06 -9.23 6.36
N LEU A 111 -0.62 -8.59 7.31
CA LEU A 111 -0.11 -8.37 8.66
C LEU A 111 -0.43 -9.52 9.64
N ASP A 112 -1.32 -10.43 9.25
CA ASP A 112 -1.72 -11.62 10.02
C ASP A 112 -0.61 -12.67 10.20
N GLY A 113 0.52 -12.51 9.50
CA GLY A 113 1.64 -13.47 9.49
C GLY A 113 1.37 -14.76 8.73
N LYS A 114 0.18 -14.93 8.14
CA LYS A 114 -0.27 -16.14 7.43
C LYS A 114 -0.46 -15.90 5.94
N THR A 115 -0.99 -14.74 5.59
CA THR A 115 -1.22 -14.34 4.21
C THR A 115 0.12 -14.15 3.51
N LYS A 116 0.44 -15.07 2.59
CA LYS A 116 1.61 -14.99 1.73
C LYS A 116 1.14 -14.53 0.35
N GLU A 117 1.35 -13.27 0.03
CA GLU A 117 1.05 -12.75 -1.31
C GLU A 117 2.33 -12.61 -2.13
N PHE A 118 2.42 -13.37 -3.21
CA PHE A 118 3.60 -13.43 -4.05
C PHE A 118 3.81 -12.12 -4.82
N LEU A 119 2.72 -11.54 -5.33
CA LEU A 119 2.76 -10.28 -6.05
C LEU A 119 3.26 -9.14 -5.16
N LEU A 120 2.89 -9.13 -3.88
CA LEU A 120 3.38 -8.13 -2.93
C LEU A 120 4.89 -8.26 -2.69
N LYS A 121 5.40 -9.49 -2.53
CA LYS A 121 6.83 -9.75 -2.32
C LYS A 121 7.68 -9.39 -3.52
N LYS A 122 7.12 -9.56 -4.71
CA LYS A 122 7.80 -9.17 -5.93
C LYS A 122 7.84 -7.66 -6.03
N TRP A 123 6.75 -6.96 -5.69
CA TRP A 123 6.55 -5.52 -5.89
C TRP A 123 7.74 -4.65 -5.46
N LYS A 124 8.10 -3.71 -6.32
CA LYS A 124 9.16 -2.69 -6.17
C LYS A 124 8.71 -1.42 -6.88
N SER A 125 9.07 -0.26 -6.35
CA SER A 125 8.74 1.05 -6.94
C SER A 125 9.34 1.24 -8.34
N GLU A 126 10.40 0.50 -8.64
CA GLU A 126 11.18 0.53 -9.87
C GLU A 126 10.52 -0.27 -11.00
N TYR A 127 9.46 -1.05 -10.74
CA TYR A 127 8.75 -1.81 -11.80
C TYR A 127 8.16 -0.93 -12.88
N ARG A 128 8.02 0.37 -12.63
CA ARG A 128 7.65 1.32 -13.67
C ARG A 128 8.63 1.34 -14.86
N TYR A 129 9.89 0.93 -14.65
CA TYR A 129 10.98 1.14 -15.61
C TYR A 129 11.53 -0.14 -16.23
N TYR A 130 11.32 -1.30 -15.62
CA TYR A 130 11.85 -2.58 -16.09
C TYR A 130 10.79 -3.67 -15.92
N ILE A 131 10.33 -4.27 -17.03
CA ILE A 131 9.30 -5.31 -16.96
C ILE A 131 9.69 -6.52 -17.76
N ASP A 132 9.79 -7.65 -17.05
CA ASP A 132 9.73 -9.02 -17.57
C ASP A 132 8.98 -9.90 -16.55
N ILE A 133 7.79 -9.46 -16.14
CA ILE A 133 6.88 -10.28 -15.33
C ILE A 133 5.63 -10.52 -16.16
N GLU A 134 5.40 -11.78 -16.47
CA GLU A 134 4.13 -12.26 -16.99
C GLU A 134 3.09 -12.21 -15.86
N LEU A 135 2.07 -11.38 -16.02
CA LEU A 135 1.04 -11.13 -15.02
C LEU A 135 -0.31 -11.61 -15.56
N SER A 136 -0.96 -12.54 -14.88
CA SER A 136 -2.32 -12.94 -15.26
C SER A 136 -3.37 -11.96 -14.71
N LYS A 137 -4.42 -11.70 -15.50
CA LYS A 137 -5.59 -10.91 -15.09
C LYS A 137 -6.12 -11.35 -13.72
N ASN A 138 -6.29 -12.66 -13.54
CA ASN A 138 -6.87 -13.23 -12.32
C ASN A 138 -6.00 -12.98 -11.08
N GLU A 139 -4.67 -13.07 -11.20
CA GLU A 139 -3.77 -12.77 -10.08
C GLU A 139 -3.80 -11.28 -9.73
N ILE A 140 -3.80 -10.40 -10.73
CA ILE A 140 -3.89 -8.95 -10.51
C ILE A 140 -5.21 -8.58 -9.84
N TYR A 141 -6.32 -9.18 -10.24
CA TYR A 141 -7.62 -8.88 -9.64
C TYR A 141 -7.69 -9.34 -8.18
N LYS A 142 -7.13 -10.51 -7.87
CA LYS A 142 -6.98 -10.97 -6.49
C LYS A 142 -6.09 -10.02 -5.68
N PHE A 143 -5.03 -9.50 -6.29
CA PHE A 143 -4.14 -8.54 -5.63
C PHE A 143 -4.84 -7.21 -5.32
N VAL A 144 -5.65 -6.68 -6.24
CA VAL A 144 -6.50 -5.50 -6.01
C VAL A 144 -7.50 -5.78 -4.89
N SER A 145 -8.17 -6.94 -4.90
CA SER A 145 -9.10 -7.33 -3.84
C SER A 145 -8.42 -7.43 -2.47
N LEU A 146 -7.18 -7.92 -2.42
CA LEU A 146 -6.40 -7.98 -1.19
C LEU A 146 -6.01 -6.57 -0.70
N ALA A 147 -5.66 -5.67 -1.62
CA ALA A 147 -5.36 -4.27 -1.31
C ALA A 147 -6.60 -3.56 -0.75
N LYS A 148 -7.78 -3.84 -1.31
CA LYS A 148 -9.07 -3.34 -0.82
C LYS A 148 -9.34 -3.80 0.62
N ASP A 149 -9.34 -5.12 0.87
CA ASP A 149 -9.62 -5.68 2.20
C ASP A 149 -8.60 -5.19 3.24
N THR A 150 -7.32 -5.11 2.86
CA THR A 150 -6.27 -4.52 3.70
C THR A 150 -6.57 -3.06 4.04
N THR A 151 -6.98 -2.27 3.06
CA THR A 151 -7.26 -0.85 3.25
C THR A 151 -8.45 -0.63 4.19
N GLU A 152 -9.51 -1.41 4.02
CA GLU A 152 -10.69 -1.38 4.89
C GLU A 152 -10.34 -1.79 6.33
N LYS A 153 -9.61 -2.90 6.50
CA LYS A 153 -9.26 -3.40 7.83
C LYS A 153 -8.23 -2.53 8.57
N VAL A 154 -7.28 -1.90 7.88
CA VAL A 154 -6.39 -0.91 8.50
C VAL A 154 -7.21 0.24 9.09
N ARG A 155 -8.19 0.75 8.34
CA ARG A 155 -9.05 1.85 8.80
C ARG A 155 -9.90 1.46 10.00
N LEU A 156 -10.39 0.23 10.05
CA LEU A 156 -11.20 -0.28 11.14
C LEU A 156 -10.41 -0.57 12.41
N PHE A 157 -9.19 -1.10 12.29
CA PHE A 157 -8.50 -1.74 13.41
C PHE A 157 -7.28 -1.01 13.95
N ILE A 158 -6.61 -0.20 13.12
CA ILE A 158 -5.43 0.56 13.55
C ILE A 158 -5.78 2.03 13.78
N THR A 159 -6.73 2.58 13.02
CA THR A 159 -6.99 4.02 13.07
C THR A 159 -8.25 4.33 13.87
N LYS A 160 -8.13 5.30 14.77
CA LYS A 160 -9.28 5.94 15.44
C LYS A 160 -9.68 7.12 14.57
N ASP A 161 -10.47 6.86 13.53
CA ASP A 161 -11.17 7.94 12.82
C ASP A 161 -12.19 8.60 13.79
#